data_AF-A0A183UXW7-F1
#
_entry.id   AF-A0A183UXW7-F1
#
_cell.length_a   1.000
_cell.length_b   1.000
_cell.length_c   1.000
_cell.angle_alpha   90.00
_cell.angle_beta   90.00
_cell.angle_gamma   90.00
#
_symmetry.space_group_name_H-M   'P 1'
#
loop_
_entity.id
_entity.type
_entity.pdbx_description
1 polymer ?
#
loop_
_entity_poly.entity_id
_entity_poly.type
_entity_poly.pdbx_seq_one_letter_code
_entity_poly.pdbx_strand_id
1 'polypeptide(L)'
;MGEFDLDELAKEIAAKLLMPLTSALSDKLQVAVQPVVDRLDKLIKLLWEIQSSATQCWVEPQLYSVMAKMMQMDRNEMDEKNKRAVFIGIPHATTEDATNEDEQMLREVITACDSRKLSESYAKGRITTRRHPDYQAGPKGSQPLKVTFEPLTYRDIFLRSLKRKLPSKMQSLPHPYVRRS
;
A
#
# COMPACT_ATOMS: atom_id res chain seq x y z
N MET A 1 -0.77 -0.49 92.52
CA MET A 1 -1.51 0.01 91.34
C MET A 1 -0.78 -0.51 90.13
N GLY A 2 -1.40 -1.39 89.33
CA GLY A 2 -0.80 -1.89 88.09
C GLY A 2 -0.88 -0.82 87.01
N GLU A 3 0.24 -0.56 86.36
CA GLU A 3 0.37 0.39 85.26
C GLU A 3 -0.41 -0.16 84.05
N PHE A 4 -1.39 0.63 83.57
CA PHE A 4 -2.25 0.21 82.47
C PHE A 4 -1.51 0.47 81.15
N ASP A 5 -1.07 -0.59 80.48
CA ASP A 5 -0.31 -0.49 79.24
C ASP A 5 -1.25 -0.16 78.07
N LEU A 6 -1.30 1.12 77.73
CA LEU A 6 -2.06 1.67 76.60
C LEU A 6 -1.60 1.10 75.25
N ASP A 7 -0.35 0.66 75.15
CA ASP A 7 0.25 0.16 73.92
C ASP A 7 -0.20 -1.28 73.62
N GLU A 8 -0.37 -2.10 74.66
CA GLU A 8 -0.98 -3.43 74.60
C GLU A 8 -2.45 -3.32 74.12
N LEU A 9 -3.21 -2.38 74.69
CA LEU A 9 -4.60 -2.14 74.32
C LEU A 9 -4.73 -1.65 72.87
N ALA A 10 -3.84 -0.76 72.43
CA ALA A 10 -3.82 -0.25 71.05
C ALA A 10 -3.55 -1.39 70.04
N LYS A 11 -2.62 -2.29 70.35
CA LYS A 11 -2.34 -3.49 69.53
C LYS A 11 -3.54 -4.43 69.47
N GLU A 12 -4.21 -4.65 70.59
CA GLU A 12 -5.41 -5.49 70.63
C GLU A 12 -6.56 -4.91 69.80
N ILE A 13 -6.80 -3.61 69.89
CA ILE A 13 -7.82 -2.90 69.09
C ILE A 13 -7.45 -2.94 67.61
N ALA A 14 -6.18 -2.73 67.26
CA ALA A 14 -5.72 -2.79 65.88
C ALA A 14 -5.92 -4.19 65.27
N ALA A 15 -5.59 -5.24 66.01
CA ALA A 15 -5.77 -6.62 65.57
C ALA A 15 -7.26 -7.01 65.46
N LYS A 16 -8.10 -6.61 66.42
CA LYS A 16 -9.51 -7.02 66.49
C LYS A 16 -10.42 -6.23 65.56
N LEU A 17 -10.12 -4.97 65.25
CA LEU A 17 -11.04 -4.09 64.53
C LEU A 17 -10.47 -3.57 63.20
N LEU A 18 -9.21 -3.13 63.20
CA LEU A 18 -8.59 -2.53 62.01
C LEU A 18 -8.33 -3.57 60.92
N MET A 19 -7.79 -4.74 61.27
CA MET A 19 -7.54 -5.82 60.30
C MET A 19 -8.82 -6.34 59.61
N PRO A 20 -9.92 -6.63 60.32
CA PRO A 20 -11.16 -7.05 59.67
C PRO A 20 -11.79 -5.96 58.80
N LEU A 21 -11.72 -4.69 59.23
CA LEU A 21 -12.24 -3.57 58.46
C LEU A 21 -11.45 -3.35 57.16
N THR A 22 -10.13 -3.44 57.20
CA THR A 22 -9.30 -3.29 55.99
C THR A 22 -9.51 -4.44 55.02
N SER A 23 -9.64 -5.68 55.51
CA SER A 23 -9.99 -6.84 54.68
C SER A 23 -11.35 -6.65 54.01
N ALA A 24 -12.39 -6.30 54.78
CA ALA A 24 -13.74 -6.12 54.25
C ALA A 24 -13.84 -4.98 53.23
N LEU A 25 -13.05 -3.91 53.40
CA LEU A 25 -12.97 -2.82 52.44
C LEU A 25 -12.26 -3.27 51.15
N SER A 26 -11.16 -4.03 51.27
CA SER A 26 -10.43 -4.61 50.14
C SER A 26 -11.32 -5.53 49.31
N ASP A 27 -12.06 -6.43 49.94
CA ASP A 27 -12.96 -7.37 49.26
C ASP A 27 -14.06 -6.63 48.49
N LYS A 28 -14.65 -5.60 49.09
CA LYS A 28 -15.66 -4.76 48.42
C LYS A 28 -15.09 -3.99 47.24
N LEU A 29 -13.88 -3.46 47.37
CA LEU A 29 -13.20 -2.76 46.28
C LEU A 29 -12.88 -3.73 45.14
N GLN A 30 -12.40 -4.93 45.45
CA GLN A 30 -12.13 -5.97 44.47
C GLN A 30 -13.41 -6.35 43.71
N VAL A 31 -14.52 -6.59 44.42
CA VAL A 31 -15.82 -6.89 43.81
C VAL A 31 -16.32 -5.74 42.92
N ALA A 32 -16.11 -4.49 43.33
CA ALA A 32 -16.53 -3.33 42.56
C ALA A 32 -15.70 -3.12 41.28
N VAL A 33 -14.41 -3.47 41.30
CA VAL A 33 -13.48 -3.28 40.18
C VAL A 33 -13.51 -4.46 39.19
N GLN A 34 -13.85 -5.67 39.65
CA GLN A 34 -13.87 -6.88 38.81
C GLN A 34 -14.65 -6.73 37.48
N PRO A 35 -15.85 -6.12 37.43
CA PRO A 35 -16.58 -5.96 36.17
C PRO A 35 -15.89 -5.05 35.14
N VAL A 36 -15.05 -4.12 35.60
CA VAL A 36 -14.26 -3.23 34.72
C VAL A 36 -13.12 -4.02 34.10
N VAL A 37 -12.44 -4.85 34.89
CA VAL A 37 -11.37 -5.75 34.42
C VAL A 37 -11.92 -6.72 33.38
N ASP A 38 -13.04 -7.37 33.68
CA ASP A 38 -13.70 -8.32 32.77
C ASP A 38 -14.12 -7.67 31.44
N ARG A 39 -14.53 -6.40 31.48
CA ARG A 39 -14.85 -5.62 30.28
C ARG A 39 -13.60 -5.30 29.47
N LEU A 40 -12.48 -5.00 30.12
CA LEU A 40 -11.21 -4.73 29.45
C LEU A 40 -10.70 -5.99 28.74
N ASP A 41 -10.75 -7.14 29.40
CA ASP A 41 -10.33 -8.43 28.82
C ASP A 41 -11.18 -8.82 27.61
N LYS A 42 -12.50 -8.60 27.67
CA LYS A 42 -13.39 -8.79 26.52
C LYS A 42 -13.01 -7.89 25.35
N LEU A 43 -12.65 -6.64 25.63
CA LEU A 43 -12.27 -5.67 24.60
C LEU A 43 -10.93 -6.04 23.95
N ILE A 44 -9.95 -6.48 24.75
CA ILE A 44 -8.66 -7.00 24.27
C ILE A 44 -8.88 -8.22 23.38
N LYS A 45 -9.74 -9.15 23.78
CA LYS A 45 -10.05 -10.36 22.99
C LYS A 45 -10.69 -10.01 21.64
N LEU A 46 -11.66 -9.09 21.63
CA LEU A 46 -12.30 -8.63 20.39
C LEU A 46 -11.30 -7.93 19.46
N LEU A 47 -10.39 -7.12 19.99
CA LEU A 47 -9.33 -6.49 19.19
C LEU A 47 -8.42 -7.52 18.53
N TRP A 48 -8.07 -8.59 19.24
CA TRP A 48 -7.26 -9.69 18.68
C TRP A 48 -7.99 -10.43 17.56
N GLU A 49 -9.26 -10.75 17.76
CA GLU A 49 -10.10 -11.43 16.75
C GLU A 49 -10.25 -10.58 15.48
N ILE A 50 -10.45 -9.26 15.62
CA ILE A 50 -10.52 -8.32 14.50
C ILE A 50 -9.18 -8.23 13.78
N GLN A 51 -8.06 -8.17 14.51
CA GLN A 51 -6.72 -8.12 13.91
C GLN A 51 -6.40 -9.38 13.12
N SER A 52 -6.69 -10.57 13.66
CA SER A 52 -6.47 -11.84 12.96
C SER A 52 -7.35 -11.96 11.71
N SER A 53 -8.63 -11.58 11.80
CA SER A 53 -9.59 -11.56 10.69
C SER A 53 -9.16 -10.61 9.56
N ALA A 54 -8.81 -9.37 9.90
CA ALA A 54 -8.42 -8.35 8.93
C ALA A 54 -7.09 -8.68 8.24
N THR A 55 -6.17 -9.34 8.96
CA THR A 55 -4.87 -9.75 8.40
C THR A 55 -5.01 -10.97 7.48
N GLN A 56 -5.86 -11.95 7.80
CA GLN A 56 -6.06 -13.12 6.95
C GLN A 56 -6.85 -12.81 5.66
N CYS A 57 -7.86 -11.94 5.72
CA CYS A 57 -8.81 -11.78 4.61
C CYS A 57 -8.21 -11.10 3.36
N TRP A 58 -7.19 -10.24 3.51
CA TRP A 58 -6.65 -9.46 2.39
C TRP A 58 -5.13 -9.55 2.21
N VAL A 59 -4.38 -9.93 3.25
CA VAL A 59 -2.91 -9.84 3.23
C VAL A 59 -2.28 -11.13 2.69
N GLU A 60 -2.84 -12.30 2.99
CA GLU A 60 -2.31 -13.59 2.53
C GLU A 60 -2.22 -13.72 0.99
N PRO A 61 -3.28 -13.41 0.21
CA PRO A 61 -3.21 -13.52 -1.25
C PRO A 61 -2.22 -12.52 -1.88
N GLN A 62 -2.09 -11.32 -1.30
CA GLN A 62 -1.17 -10.31 -1.80
C GLN A 62 0.29 -10.64 -1.47
N LEU A 63 0.57 -11.09 -0.25
CA LEU A 63 1.91 -11.53 0.15
C LEU A 63 2.36 -12.73 -0.67
N TYR A 64 1.48 -13.72 -0.88
CA TYR A 64 1.79 -14.87 -1.73
C TYR A 64 2.09 -14.45 -3.17
N SER A 65 1.30 -13.54 -3.75
CA SER A 65 1.56 -13.03 -5.11
C SER A 65 2.88 -12.26 -5.21
N VAL A 66 3.22 -11.45 -4.21
CA VAL A 66 4.50 -10.71 -4.17
C VAL A 66 5.68 -11.68 -4.02
N MET A 67 5.58 -12.64 -3.10
CA MET A 67 6.60 -13.67 -2.88
C MET A 67 6.82 -14.52 -4.14
N ALA A 68 5.75 -14.98 -4.79
CA ALA A 68 5.83 -15.76 -6.02
C ALA A 68 6.50 -14.96 -7.15
N LYS A 69 6.18 -13.66 -7.30
CA LYS A 69 6.84 -12.79 -8.28
C LYS A 69 8.32 -12.55 -7.96
N MET A 70 8.67 -12.37 -6.69
CA MET A 70 10.06 -12.19 -6.26
C MET A 70 10.90 -13.46 -6.41
N MET A 71 10.31 -14.64 -6.23
CA MET A 71 11.01 -15.91 -6.40
C MET A 71 11.21 -16.29 -7.87
N GLN A 72 10.34 -15.83 -8.77
CA GLN A 72 10.39 -16.17 -10.20
C GLN A 72 11.16 -15.17 -11.07
N MET A 73 11.26 -13.89 -10.67
CA MET A 73 11.93 -12.86 -11.47
C MET A 73 13.28 -12.47 -10.87
N ASP A 74 14.29 -12.35 -11.73
CA ASP A 74 15.59 -11.79 -11.33
C ASP A 74 15.44 -10.33 -10.85
N ARG A 75 16.31 -9.90 -9.93
CA ARG A 75 16.31 -8.51 -9.41
C ARG A 75 16.44 -7.50 -10.56
N ASN A 76 17.29 -7.78 -11.54
CA ASN A 76 17.48 -6.87 -12.68
C ASN A 76 16.22 -6.80 -13.56
N GLU A 77 15.55 -7.94 -13.77
CA GLU A 77 14.32 -7.99 -14.55
C GLU A 77 13.19 -7.21 -13.85
N MET A 78 13.11 -7.30 -12.51
CA MET A 78 12.17 -6.51 -11.72
C MET A 78 12.44 -5.00 -11.86
N ASP A 79 13.71 -4.58 -11.75
CA ASP A 79 14.08 -3.17 -11.86
C ASP A 79 13.79 -2.61 -13.27
N GLU A 80 14.07 -3.40 -14.31
CA GLU A 80 13.74 -3.03 -15.69
C GLU A 80 12.23 -2.96 -15.93
N LYS A 81 11.45 -3.85 -15.32
CA LYS A 81 9.99 -3.78 -15.38
C LYS A 81 9.44 -2.58 -14.62
N ASN A 82 10.02 -2.26 -13.47
CA ASN A 82 9.66 -1.09 -12.69
C ASN A 82 9.88 0.19 -13.49
N LYS A 83 10.90 0.28 -14.34
CA LYS A 83 11.14 1.44 -15.20
C LYS A 83 10.10 1.64 -16.32
N ARG A 84 9.11 0.75 -16.47
CA ARG A 84 8.17 0.78 -17.61
C ARG A 84 6.79 1.33 -17.26
N ALA A 85 6.21 2.04 -18.22
CA ALA A 85 4.78 2.31 -18.28
C ALA A 85 4.17 1.57 -19.47
N VAL A 86 2.89 1.25 -19.39
CA VAL A 86 2.17 0.54 -20.44
C VAL A 86 0.94 1.34 -20.79
N PHE A 87 0.82 1.69 -22.07
CA PHE A 87 -0.40 2.20 -22.64
C PHE A 87 -1.27 1.04 -23.14
N ILE A 88 -2.54 1.10 -22.77
CA ILE A 88 -3.58 0.16 -23.18
C ILE A 88 -4.63 0.93 -23.97
N GLY A 89 -5.22 0.29 -24.97
CA GLY A 89 -6.29 0.87 -25.78
C GLY A 89 -5.81 1.80 -26.90
N ILE A 90 -4.52 1.83 -27.20
CA ILE A 90 -3.99 2.50 -28.40
C ILE A 90 -4.04 1.52 -29.57
N PRO A 91 -4.73 1.85 -30.68
CA PRO A 91 -4.73 1.00 -31.87
C PRO A 91 -3.30 0.84 -32.41
N HIS A 92 -2.99 -0.34 -32.94
CA HIS A 92 -1.74 -0.54 -33.66
C HIS A 92 -2.04 -0.31 -35.14
N ALA A 93 -1.38 0.68 -35.75
CA ALA A 93 -1.42 0.80 -37.20
C ALA A 93 -0.74 -0.43 -37.82
N THR A 94 -1.30 -0.94 -38.92
CA THR A 94 -0.81 -2.14 -39.62
C THR A 94 0.13 -1.81 -40.76
N THR A 95 0.43 -0.52 -40.98
CA THR A 95 1.31 -0.01 -42.04
C THR A 95 2.74 0.19 -41.52
N GLU A 96 3.72 0.32 -42.42
CA GLU A 96 5.11 0.63 -42.06
C GLU A 96 5.25 1.94 -41.24
N ASP A 97 4.24 2.82 -41.32
CA ASP A 97 4.12 4.07 -40.55
C ASP A 97 3.72 3.87 -39.07
N ALA A 98 3.44 2.65 -38.63
CA ALA A 98 2.96 2.39 -37.27
C ALA A 98 3.93 2.81 -36.16
N THR A 99 5.24 2.65 -36.40
CA THR A 99 6.28 3.13 -35.48
C THR A 99 6.25 4.65 -35.35
N ASN A 100 5.88 5.36 -36.41
CA ASN A 100 5.78 6.81 -36.42
C ASN A 100 4.58 7.30 -35.60
N GLU A 101 3.43 6.61 -35.67
CA GLU A 101 2.25 6.97 -34.88
C GLU A 101 2.47 6.81 -33.37
N ASP A 102 3.17 5.76 -32.96
CA ASP A 102 3.50 5.49 -31.56
C ASP A 102 4.46 6.53 -30.99
N GLU A 103 5.52 6.86 -31.75
CA GLU A 103 6.46 7.91 -31.38
C GLU A 103 5.79 9.29 -31.36
N GLN A 104 4.91 9.58 -32.32
CA GLN A 104 4.16 10.83 -32.33
C GLN A 104 3.25 10.94 -31.10
N MET A 105 2.58 9.85 -30.71
CA MET A 105 1.76 9.83 -29.50
C MET A 105 2.62 10.05 -28.26
N LEU A 106 3.75 9.34 -28.14
CA LEU A 106 4.65 9.52 -27.01
C LEU A 106 5.15 10.97 -26.93
N ARG A 107 5.54 11.55 -28.07
CA ARG A 107 6.01 12.94 -28.16
C ARG A 107 4.95 13.94 -27.70
N GLU A 108 3.70 13.77 -28.12
CA GLU A 108 2.58 14.62 -27.66
C GLU A 108 2.39 14.50 -26.15
N VAL A 109 2.43 13.28 -25.61
CA VAL A 109 2.29 13.04 -24.18
C VAL A 109 3.42 13.71 -23.39
N ILE A 110 4.66 13.54 -23.83
CA ILE A 110 5.82 14.13 -23.16
C ILE A 110 5.78 15.66 -23.21
N THR A 111 5.33 16.23 -24.33
CA THR A 111 5.14 17.67 -24.47
C THR A 111 4.04 18.17 -23.53
N ALA A 112 2.92 17.44 -23.43
CA ALA A 112 1.80 17.77 -22.54
C ALA A 112 2.15 17.66 -21.04
N CYS A 113 3.19 16.90 -20.68
CA CYS A 113 3.68 16.80 -19.31
C CYS A 113 4.38 18.08 -18.83
N ASP A 114 4.77 18.99 -19.73
CA ASP A 114 5.44 20.27 -19.44
C ASP A 114 6.62 20.13 -18.45
N SER A 115 7.40 19.07 -18.63
CA SER A 115 8.53 18.72 -17.77
C SER A 115 9.81 18.75 -18.57
N ARG A 116 10.62 19.80 -18.35
CA ARG A 116 11.93 19.95 -19.00
C ARG A 116 12.80 18.71 -18.89
N LYS A 117 12.82 18.05 -17.71
CA LYS A 117 13.59 16.82 -17.48
C LYS A 117 13.13 15.67 -18.37
N LEU A 118 11.82 15.50 -18.54
CA LEU A 118 11.27 14.45 -19.42
C LEU A 118 11.56 14.75 -20.89
N SER A 119 11.35 15.99 -21.32
CA SER A 119 11.62 16.41 -22.69
C SER A 119 13.09 16.24 -23.08
N GLU A 120 14.02 16.63 -22.20
CA GLU A 120 15.46 16.43 -22.42
C GLU A 120 15.85 14.94 -22.44
N SER A 121 15.24 14.13 -21.57
CA SER A 121 15.49 12.68 -21.54
C SER A 121 14.99 11.99 -22.81
N TYR A 122 13.84 12.40 -23.32
CA TYR A 122 13.29 11.92 -24.59
C TYR A 122 14.21 12.28 -25.75
N ALA A 123 14.64 13.55 -25.84
CA ALA A 123 15.54 14.02 -26.88
C ALA A 123 16.91 13.30 -26.87
N LYS A 124 17.35 12.81 -25.71
CA LYS A 124 18.58 12.01 -25.55
C LYS A 124 18.38 10.51 -25.82
N GLY A 125 17.18 10.07 -26.25
CA GLY A 125 16.89 8.66 -26.54
C GLY A 125 16.78 7.76 -25.31
N ARG A 126 16.62 8.32 -24.10
CA ARG A 126 16.52 7.55 -22.84
C ARG A 126 15.10 7.12 -22.49
N ILE A 127 14.15 7.42 -23.37
CA ILE A 127 12.77 6.96 -23.29
C ILE A 127 12.49 6.26 -24.61
N THR A 128 12.21 4.96 -24.53
CA THR A 128 12.05 4.10 -25.72
C THR A 128 10.70 3.41 -25.68
N THR A 129 10.15 3.14 -26.87
CA THR A 129 8.85 2.48 -27.03
C THR A 129 9.02 1.11 -27.67
N ARG A 130 8.10 0.20 -27.34
CA ARG A 130 7.91 -1.07 -28.07
C ARG A 130 6.50 -1.60 -27.87
N ARG A 131 5.93 -2.23 -28.88
CA ARG A 131 4.70 -3.01 -28.75
C ARG A 131 5.00 -4.38 -28.12
N HIS A 132 4.00 -5.02 -27.51
CA HIS A 132 4.14 -6.37 -26.96
C HIS A 132 2.86 -7.19 -27.16
N PRO A 133 2.93 -8.48 -27.51
CA PRO A 133 4.15 -9.20 -27.89
C PRO A 133 4.74 -8.69 -29.20
N ASP A 134 6.00 -9.04 -29.47
CA ASP A 134 6.76 -8.50 -30.61
C ASP A 134 6.29 -9.11 -31.95
N TYR A 135 5.38 -10.09 -31.91
CA TYR A 135 4.67 -10.65 -33.06
C TYR A 135 3.26 -10.05 -33.15
N GLN A 136 2.72 -9.89 -34.37
CA GLN A 136 1.37 -9.38 -34.60
C GLN A 136 0.33 -10.16 -33.78
N ALA A 137 -0.30 -9.46 -32.84
CA ALA A 137 -1.48 -10.00 -32.17
C ALA A 137 -2.58 -10.18 -33.23
N GLY A 138 -3.35 -11.27 -33.12
CA GLY A 138 -4.40 -11.57 -34.10
C GLY A 138 -5.41 -10.42 -34.28
N PRO A 139 -6.30 -10.51 -35.28
CA PRO A 139 -7.08 -9.38 -35.82
C PRO A 139 -8.00 -8.63 -34.83
N LYS A 140 -8.11 -9.09 -33.58
CA LYS A 140 -8.96 -8.50 -32.53
C LYS A 140 -8.18 -7.89 -31.35
N GLY A 141 -6.84 -7.99 -31.34
CA GLY A 141 -6.02 -7.57 -30.20
C GLY A 141 -5.16 -6.34 -30.51
N SER A 142 -5.44 -5.20 -29.88
CA SER A 142 -4.48 -4.09 -29.84
C SER A 142 -3.30 -4.48 -28.94
N GLN A 143 -2.10 -4.58 -29.50
CA GLN A 143 -0.88 -4.82 -28.71
C GLN A 143 -0.63 -3.64 -27.76
N PRO A 144 -0.43 -3.85 -26.46
CA PRO A 144 0.00 -2.78 -25.56
C PRO A 144 1.29 -2.10 -26.01
N LEU A 145 1.35 -0.77 -25.89
CA LEU A 145 2.57 0.00 -26.10
C LEU A 145 3.30 0.14 -24.77
N LYS A 146 4.46 -0.49 -24.66
CA LYS A 146 5.36 -0.40 -23.49
C LYS A 146 6.35 0.73 -23.72
N VAL A 147 6.47 1.61 -22.73
CA VAL A 147 7.43 2.71 -22.72
C VAL A 147 8.40 2.49 -21.57
N THR A 148 9.69 2.47 -21.88
CA THR A 148 10.77 2.27 -20.89
C THR A 148 11.42 3.60 -20.59
N PHE A 149 11.63 3.91 -19.31
CA PHE A 149 12.21 5.16 -18.86
C PHE A 149 13.53 4.93 -18.14
N GLU A 150 14.53 5.73 -18.46
CA GLU A 150 15.79 5.72 -17.72
C GLU A 150 16.15 7.13 -17.25
N PRO A 151 16.11 7.42 -15.93
CA PRO A 151 15.81 6.55 -14.76
C PRO A 151 14.31 6.41 -14.38
N LEU A 152 14.03 5.52 -13.42
CA LEU A 152 12.70 5.22 -12.85
C LEU A 152 11.88 6.47 -12.44
N THR A 153 12.55 7.50 -11.93
CA THR A 153 11.90 8.75 -11.49
C THR A 153 11.16 9.45 -12.62
N TYR A 154 11.63 9.30 -13.86
CA TYR A 154 10.98 9.88 -15.04
C TYR A 154 9.64 9.20 -15.33
N ARG A 155 9.56 7.87 -15.20
CA ARG A 155 8.28 7.15 -15.28
C ARG A 155 7.26 7.69 -14.27
N ASP A 156 7.66 7.92 -13.03
CA ASP A 156 6.73 8.41 -12.01
C ASP A 156 6.29 9.87 -12.26
N ILE A 157 7.19 10.74 -12.72
CA ILE A 157 6.83 12.10 -13.15
C ILE A 157 5.83 12.04 -14.31
N PHE A 158 6.10 11.17 -15.29
CA PHE A 158 5.28 10.98 -16.47
C PHE A 158 3.87 10.50 -16.10
N LEU A 159 3.74 9.43 -15.32
CA LEU A 159 2.45 8.91 -14.86
C LEU A 159 1.68 9.93 -13.99
N ARG A 160 2.39 10.69 -13.15
CA ARG A 160 1.77 11.74 -12.34
C ARG A 160 1.23 12.88 -13.21
N SER A 161 1.92 13.22 -14.29
CA SER A 161 1.52 14.27 -15.22
C SER A 161 0.28 13.84 -16.03
N LEU A 162 0.26 12.60 -16.52
CA LEU A 162 -0.87 12.00 -17.21
C LEU A 162 -2.16 11.97 -16.37
N LYS A 163 -2.04 11.74 -15.06
CA LYS A 163 -3.19 11.80 -14.14
C LYS A 163 -3.80 13.19 -14.01
N ARG A 164 -3.01 14.25 -14.27
CA ARG A 164 -3.46 15.65 -14.17
C ARG A 164 -4.03 16.14 -15.48
N LYS A 165 -3.39 15.78 -16.59
CA LYS A 165 -3.75 16.24 -17.93
C LYS A 165 -3.54 15.11 -18.92
N LEU A 166 -4.63 14.56 -19.42
CA LEU A 166 -4.59 13.58 -20.49
C LEU A 166 -4.41 14.31 -21.83
N PRO A 167 -3.47 13.90 -22.71
CA PRO A 167 -3.29 14.51 -24.02
C PRO A 167 -4.52 14.36 -24.91
N SER A 168 -4.72 15.31 -25.84
CA SER A 168 -5.89 15.35 -26.72
C SER A 168 -6.04 14.08 -27.57
N LYS A 169 -4.93 13.58 -28.16
CA LYS A 169 -4.94 12.34 -28.95
C LYS A 169 -5.29 11.10 -28.15
N MET A 170 -5.03 11.11 -26.84
CA MET A 170 -5.54 10.07 -25.96
C MET A 170 -7.03 10.27 -25.69
N GLN A 171 -7.49 11.48 -25.39
CA GLN A 171 -8.92 11.72 -25.13
C GLN A 171 -9.85 11.31 -26.29
N SER A 172 -9.37 11.33 -27.54
CA SER A 172 -10.15 10.90 -28.70
C SER A 172 -10.33 9.39 -28.84
N LEU A 173 -9.59 8.57 -28.08
CA LEU A 173 -9.71 7.12 -28.14
C LEU A 173 -10.79 6.61 -27.17
N PRO A 174 -11.43 5.45 -27.43
CA PRO A 174 -12.58 4.99 -26.63
C PRO A 174 -12.24 4.72 -25.16
N HIS A 175 -11.16 3.96 -24.90
CA HIS A 175 -10.79 3.51 -23.55
C HIS A 175 -9.26 3.48 -23.30
N PRO A 176 -8.49 4.55 -23.61
CA PRO A 176 -7.06 4.55 -23.40
C PRO A 176 -6.72 4.81 -21.94
N TYR A 177 -5.72 4.10 -21.43
CA TYR A 177 -5.15 4.42 -20.14
C TYR A 177 -3.69 3.99 -20.07
N VAL A 178 -2.97 4.61 -19.13
CA VAL A 178 -1.56 4.30 -18.86
C VAL A 178 -1.41 3.81 -17.44
N ARG A 179 -0.69 2.70 -17.28
CA ARG A 179 -0.37 2.13 -15.96
C ARG A 179 1.09 1.74 -15.85
N ARG A 180 1.52 1.40 -14.64
CA ARG A 180 2.80 0.73 -14.41
C ARG A 180 2.77 -0.67 -15.03
N SER A 181 3.91 -1.12 -15.55
CA SER A 181 4.06 -2.46 -16.13
C SER A 181 4.13 -3.56 -15.08
#